data_AF-A0A960NT82-F1
#
_entry.id   AF-A0A960NT82-F1
#
_cell.length_a   1.000
_cell.length_b   1.000
_cell.length_c   1.000
_cell.angle_alpha   90.00
_cell.angle_beta   90.00
_cell.angle_gamma   90.00
#
_symmetry.space_group_name_H-M   'P 1'
#
loop_
_entity.id
_entity.type
_entity.pdbx_description
1 polymer ?
#
loop_
_entity_poly.entity_id
_entity_poly.type
_entity_poly.pdbx_seq_one_letter_code
_entity_poly.pdbx_strand_id
1 'polypeptide(L)'
;IQIQKFEEDFSPGMEFLQALLKKVPIHVLPNWYPIPRTSNNIFNSLIEKYLQTPQTFQRYLAELNLGDPVLNGIITDLFGSPDYKIYSEEIRKKYDLSEETFEEHLLYLEFNLICCLVYEKKEGEWVEVVTLFKEWKDYLNFLKESQPKEIGEKSEVTRTRPHDFSFAEDMSTVLALAMAKPLFVRLDQDEQWSFEKGGIPHITKQCKGFNLKTEEGALHFHQYMGNVIQKLLFLKLARIEANQLIPAEDAEEWLTLPIEKKALNIYKQTLNQYPFSEFPKEMCTERNIHEIEKSISRIIDSGWVLLEEFLNGIIAPISENSKMSLKKTGRYWKYSLPDYSKEELALIRKVIFQWLFEGGIIATGSVNGKECLRITPLGQSMFG
;
A
#
# COMPACT_ATOMS: atom_id res chain seq x y z
N ILE A 1 -1.47 23.37 -31.44
CA ILE A 1 -1.98 22.04 -31.02
C ILE A 1 -1.59 20.94 -32.02
N GLN A 2 -2.04 20.94 -33.29
CA GLN A 2 -1.57 19.92 -34.25
C GLN A 2 -0.06 20.01 -34.51
N ILE A 3 0.50 21.22 -34.69
CA ILE A 3 1.95 21.42 -34.84
C ILE A 3 2.75 21.02 -33.59
N GLN A 4 2.16 21.16 -32.39
CA GLN A 4 2.83 20.81 -31.12
C GLN A 4 3.05 19.30 -30.98
N LYS A 5 2.25 18.47 -31.66
CA LYS A 5 2.47 17.01 -31.69
C LYS A 5 3.75 16.63 -32.46
N PHE A 6 4.35 17.56 -33.21
CA PHE A 6 5.59 17.40 -33.98
C PHE A 6 6.80 18.09 -33.30
N GLU A 7 6.77 18.24 -31.97
CA GLU A 7 7.94 18.67 -31.20
C GLU A 7 8.68 17.42 -30.67
N GLU A 8 10.01 17.40 -30.73
CA GLU A 8 10.82 16.21 -30.37
C GLU A 8 10.59 15.75 -28.92
N ASP A 9 10.26 16.68 -28.01
CA ASP A 9 10.00 16.41 -26.58
C ASP A 9 8.51 16.53 -26.21
N PHE A 10 7.59 16.41 -27.19
CA PHE A 10 6.17 16.55 -26.91
C PHE A 10 5.66 15.43 -25.99
N SER A 11 4.99 15.82 -24.90
CA SER A 11 4.27 14.90 -24.03
C SER A 11 2.83 15.38 -23.82
N PRO A 12 1.82 14.56 -24.14
CA PRO A 12 0.43 14.98 -24.08
C PRO A 12 -0.02 15.03 -22.61
N GLY A 13 0.01 16.20 -21.99
CA GLY A 13 -0.45 16.41 -20.60
C GLY A 13 -1.84 17.04 -20.50
N MET A 14 -2.22 17.44 -19.29
CA MET A 14 -3.52 18.09 -19.03
C MET A 14 -3.79 19.34 -19.86
N GLU A 15 -2.76 20.13 -20.19
CA GLU A 15 -2.94 21.31 -21.05
C GLU A 15 -3.28 20.92 -22.49
N PHE A 16 -2.72 19.81 -22.98
CA PHE A 16 -3.09 19.24 -24.27
C PHE A 16 -4.55 18.75 -24.26
N LEU A 17 -4.95 18.00 -23.24
CA LEU A 17 -6.34 17.53 -23.10
C LEU A 17 -7.34 18.70 -23.00
N GLN A 18 -6.99 19.76 -22.25
CA GLN A 18 -7.81 20.97 -22.20
C GLN A 18 -7.97 21.62 -23.58
N ALA A 19 -6.87 21.69 -24.33
CA ALA A 19 -6.85 22.29 -25.66
C ALA A 19 -7.62 21.43 -26.69
N LEU A 20 -7.59 20.11 -26.55
CA LEU A 20 -8.40 19.17 -27.32
C LEU A 20 -9.89 19.39 -27.08
N LEU A 21 -10.32 19.42 -25.81
CA LEU A 21 -11.73 19.59 -25.45
C LEU A 21 -12.30 20.96 -25.88
N LYS A 22 -11.47 22.00 -25.94
CA LYS A 22 -11.87 23.32 -26.47
C LYS A 22 -12.27 23.30 -27.95
N LYS A 23 -11.88 22.25 -28.71
CA LYS A 23 -12.28 22.09 -30.12
C LYS A 23 -13.69 21.52 -30.26
N VAL A 24 -14.23 20.91 -29.21
CA VAL A 24 -15.58 20.36 -29.22
C VAL A 24 -16.57 21.49 -28.92
N PRO A 25 -17.66 21.61 -29.69
CA PRO A 25 -18.69 22.59 -29.38
C PRO A 25 -19.22 22.42 -27.95
N ILE A 26 -19.36 23.52 -27.23
CA ILE A 26 -19.67 23.51 -25.78
C ILE A 26 -20.96 22.78 -25.42
N HIS A 27 -21.91 22.66 -26.36
CA HIS A 27 -23.18 21.97 -26.17
C HIS A 27 -23.08 20.44 -26.36
N VAL A 28 -21.98 19.94 -26.91
CA VAL A 28 -21.74 18.49 -27.13
C VAL A 28 -21.06 17.87 -25.90
N LEU A 29 -20.12 18.57 -25.26
CA LEU A 29 -19.37 18.06 -24.11
C LEU A 29 -20.26 17.57 -22.95
N PRO A 30 -21.36 18.24 -22.57
CA PRO A 30 -22.27 17.75 -21.51
C PRO A 30 -23.04 16.48 -21.87
N ASN A 31 -23.13 16.12 -23.16
CA ASN A 31 -23.74 14.87 -23.60
C ASN A 31 -22.76 13.69 -23.47
N TRP A 32 -21.46 13.96 -23.64
CA TRP A 32 -20.40 12.96 -23.50
C TRP A 32 -19.96 12.79 -22.05
N TYR A 33 -19.97 13.89 -21.29
CA TYR A 33 -19.62 13.90 -19.87
C TYR A 33 -20.79 14.43 -19.05
N PRO A 34 -21.35 13.63 -18.13
CA PRO A 34 -22.40 14.11 -17.24
C PRO A 34 -21.88 15.18 -16.27
N ILE A 35 -21.88 16.44 -16.68
CA ILE A 35 -21.43 17.60 -15.91
C ILE A 35 -22.64 18.46 -15.57
N PRO A 36 -22.74 19.03 -14.35
CA PRO A 36 -23.81 19.95 -14.01
C PRO A 36 -23.90 21.11 -15.00
N ARG A 37 -25.11 21.41 -15.49
CA ARG A 37 -25.37 22.54 -16.40
C ARG A 37 -24.98 23.90 -15.81
N THR A 38 -24.81 23.96 -14.49
CA THR A 38 -24.39 25.13 -13.72
C THR A 38 -22.86 25.31 -13.63
N SER A 39 -22.07 24.43 -14.25
CA SER A 39 -20.61 24.55 -14.22
C SER A 39 -20.14 25.76 -15.03
N ASN A 40 -19.43 26.67 -14.35
CA ASN A 40 -18.80 27.83 -14.96
C ASN A 40 -17.45 27.47 -15.63
N ASN A 41 -16.93 26.26 -15.40
CA ASN A 41 -15.69 25.78 -15.98
C ASN A 41 -15.75 24.25 -16.19
N ILE A 42 -16.13 23.85 -17.40
CA ILE A 42 -16.29 22.44 -17.81
C ILE A 42 -15.02 21.64 -17.53
N PHE A 43 -13.84 22.19 -17.82
CA PHE A 43 -12.59 21.47 -17.64
C PHE A 43 -12.28 21.21 -16.16
N ASN A 44 -12.52 22.19 -15.29
CA ASN A 44 -12.36 21.97 -13.84
C ASN A 44 -13.36 20.92 -13.34
N SER A 45 -14.60 20.93 -13.83
CA SER A 45 -15.58 19.90 -13.46
C SER A 45 -15.20 18.50 -13.96
N LEU A 46 -14.55 18.38 -15.12
CA LEU A 46 -13.98 17.12 -15.58
C LEU A 46 -12.86 16.63 -14.66
N ILE A 47 -11.98 17.54 -14.24
CA ILE A 47 -10.93 17.21 -13.27
C ILE A 47 -11.55 16.71 -11.98
N GLU A 48 -12.42 17.49 -11.36
CA GLU A 48 -13.04 17.15 -10.07
C GLU A 48 -13.79 15.81 -10.13
N LYS A 49 -14.46 15.53 -11.26
CA LYS A 49 -15.29 14.34 -11.40
C LYS A 49 -14.52 13.08 -11.80
N TYR A 50 -13.51 13.20 -12.66
CA TYR A 50 -12.86 12.04 -13.29
C TYR A 50 -11.36 11.94 -13.04
N LEU A 51 -10.64 13.05 -12.81
CA LEU A 51 -9.16 13.06 -12.76
C LEU A 51 -8.59 13.53 -11.42
N GLN A 52 -9.43 13.85 -10.44
CA GLN A 52 -8.98 14.50 -9.20
C GLN A 52 -7.96 13.66 -8.45
N THR A 53 -8.14 12.34 -8.43
CA THR A 53 -7.21 11.37 -7.86
C THR A 53 -7.02 10.21 -8.83
N PRO A 54 -5.89 9.48 -8.74
CA PRO A 54 -5.67 8.28 -9.54
C PRO A 54 -6.80 7.25 -9.41
N GLN A 55 -7.34 7.05 -8.20
CA GLN A 55 -8.45 6.12 -7.95
C GLN A 55 -9.76 6.57 -8.63
N THR A 56 -10.00 7.89 -8.69
CA THR A 56 -11.16 8.45 -9.39
C THR A 56 -11.07 8.15 -10.89
N PHE A 57 -9.87 8.30 -11.46
CA PHE A 57 -9.63 8.02 -12.87
C PHE A 57 -9.67 6.52 -13.18
N GLN A 58 -9.10 5.68 -12.32
CA GLN A 58 -9.19 4.24 -12.46
C GLN A 58 -10.66 3.75 -12.42
N ARG A 59 -11.48 4.31 -11.53
CA ARG A 59 -12.92 4.01 -11.50
C ARG A 59 -13.61 4.47 -12.77
N TYR A 60 -13.29 5.66 -13.26
CA TYR A 60 -13.82 6.15 -14.55
C TYR A 60 -13.50 5.19 -15.69
N LEU A 61 -12.25 4.72 -15.79
CA LEU A 61 -11.84 3.73 -16.79
C LEU A 61 -12.58 2.40 -16.64
N ALA A 62 -12.79 1.93 -15.41
CA ALA A 62 -13.49 0.66 -15.14
C ALA A 62 -15.00 0.72 -15.43
N GLU A 63 -15.62 1.88 -15.27
CA GLU A 63 -17.05 2.11 -15.57
C GLU A 63 -17.30 2.38 -17.08
N LEU A 64 -16.23 2.54 -17.85
CA LEU A 64 -16.30 2.93 -19.24
C LEU A 64 -16.72 1.75 -20.11
N ASN A 65 -17.92 1.84 -20.70
CA ASN A 65 -18.42 0.82 -21.62
C ASN A 65 -18.30 1.31 -23.06
N LEU A 66 -17.28 0.82 -23.76
CA LEU A 66 -16.99 1.19 -25.15
C LEU A 66 -17.87 0.46 -26.17
N GLY A 67 -18.50 -0.65 -25.79
CA GLY A 67 -19.33 -1.49 -26.66
C GLY A 67 -18.58 -2.26 -27.76
N ASP A 68 -17.39 -1.82 -28.16
CA ASP A 68 -16.58 -2.42 -29.23
C ASP A 68 -15.41 -3.28 -28.67
N PRO A 69 -15.31 -4.57 -29.04
CA PRO A 69 -14.17 -5.42 -28.68
C PRO A 69 -12.82 -4.91 -29.19
N VAL A 70 -12.76 -4.26 -30.35
CA VAL A 70 -11.52 -3.71 -30.93
C VAL A 70 -10.98 -2.60 -30.03
N LEU A 71 -11.83 -1.68 -29.59
CA LEU A 71 -11.43 -0.59 -28.69
C LEU A 71 -10.86 -1.16 -27.37
N ASN A 72 -11.53 -2.16 -26.78
CA ASN A 72 -11.03 -2.82 -25.57
C ASN A 72 -9.69 -3.54 -25.82
N GLY A 73 -9.50 -4.12 -27.00
CA GLY A 73 -8.23 -4.72 -27.43
C GLY A 73 -7.10 -3.69 -27.49
N ILE A 74 -7.33 -2.54 -28.14
CA ILE A 74 -6.34 -1.45 -28.25
C ILE A 74 -5.91 -0.97 -26.85
N ILE A 75 -6.87 -0.83 -25.93
CA ILE A 75 -6.58 -0.42 -24.55
C ILE A 75 -5.74 -1.48 -23.84
N THR A 76 -6.13 -2.75 -23.95
CA THR A 76 -5.39 -3.85 -23.32
C THR A 76 -3.95 -3.88 -23.80
N ASP A 77 -3.74 -3.71 -25.11
CA ASP A 77 -2.40 -3.63 -25.69
C ASP A 77 -1.65 -2.42 -25.14
N LEU A 78 -2.26 -1.24 -25.12
CA LEU A 78 -1.62 0.00 -24.67
C LEU A 78 -1.12 -0.12 -23.23
N PHE A 79 -1.96 -0.65 -22.33
CA PHE A 79 -1.61 -0.84 -20.93
C PHE A 79 -0.58 -1.98 -20.72
N GLY A 80 -0.52 -2.95 -21.65
CA GLY A 80 0.49 -4.02 -21.65
C GLY A 80 1.80 -3.66 -22.35
N SER A 81 1.85 -2.57 -23.10
CA SER A 81 3.02 -2.17 -23.89
C SER A 81 4.14 -1.55 -23.03
N PRO A 82 5.43 -1.70 -23.43
CA PRO A 82 6.53 -0.98 -22.80
C PRO A 82 6.30 0.53 -22.85
N ASP A 83 6.54 1.20 -21.72
CA ASP A 83 6.33 2.64 -21.53
C ASP A 83 4.94 3.16 -21.92
N TYR A 84 3.94 2.28 -22.02
CA TYR A 84 2.59 2.61 -22.44
C TYR A 84 2.56 3.31 -23.81
N LYS A 85 3.31 2.78 -24.77
CA LYS A 85 3.43 3.29 -26.15
C LYS A 85 3.25 2.17 -27.17
N ILE A 86 2.47 2.44 -28.22
CA ILE A 86 2.29 1.54 -29.37
C ILE A 86 2.30 2.35 -30.67
N TYR A 87 2.96 1.84 -31.69
CA TYR A 87 2.92 2.45 -33.02
C TYR A 87 1.57 2.23 -33.71
N SER A 88 1.04 3.26 -34.36
CA SER A 88 -0.25 3.17 -35.07
C SER A 88 -0.26 2.08 -36.14
N GLU A 89 0.87 1.83 -36.82
CA GLU A 89 1.01 0.76 -37.80
C GLU A 89 0.78 -0.64 -37.18
N GLU A 90 1.27 -0.87 -35.95
CA GLU A 90 1.09 -2.13 -35.25
C GLU A 90 -0.38 -2.36 -34.88
N ILE A 91 -1.07 -1.31 -34.44
CA ILE A 91 -2.51 -1.36 -34.12
C ILE A 91 -3.31 -1.66 -35.38
N ARG A 92 -3.11 -0.89 -36.46
CA ARG A 92 -3.83 -1.08 -37.73
C ARG A 92 -3.64 -2.49 -38.28
N LYS A 93 -2.42 -3.01 -38.23
CA LYS A 93 -2.10 -4.36 -38.69
C LYS A 93 -2.71 -5.45 -37.81
N LYS A 94 -2.71 -5.26 -36.49
CA LYS A 94 -3.23 -6.27 -35.54
C LYS A 94 -4.76 -6.41 -35.61
N TYR A 95 -5.46 -5.29 -35.79
CA TYR A 95 -6.92 -5.24 -35.79
C TYR A 95 -7.54 -5.15 -37.20
N ASP A 96 -6.73 -5.25 -38.25
CA ASP A 96 -7.14 -5.15 -39.66
C ASP A 96 -7.97 -3.88 -39.95
N LEU A 97 -7.48 -2.74 -39.45
CA LEU A 97 -8.19 -1.46 -39.52
C LEU A 97 -7.75 -0.67 -40.75
N SER A 98 -8.74 -0.12 -41.46
CA SER A 98 -8.51 0.96 -42.41
C SER A 98 -8.02 2.23 -41.68
N GLU A 99 -7.40 3.15 -42.42
CA GLU A 99 -6.95 4.44 -41.86
C GLU A 99 -8.11 5.24 -41.25
N GLU A 100 -9.22 5.35 -41.97
CA GLU A 100 -10.43 6.04 -41.51
C GLU A 100 -11.00 5.40 -40.23
N THR A 101 -11.16 4.07 -40.23
CA THR A 101 -11.66 3.35 -39.06
C THR A 101 -10.73 3.52 -37.86
N PHE A 102 -9.42 3.46 -38.07
CA PHE A 102 -8.44 3.67 -37.01
C PHE A 102 -8.51 5.07 -36.42
N GLU A 103 -8.61 6.11 -37.26
CA GLU A 103 -8.76 7.49 -36.81
C GLU A 103 -10.03 7.68 -35.98
N GLU A 104 -11.16 7.12 -36.41
CA GLU A 104 -12.42 7.17 -35.65
C GLU A 104 -12.27 6.52 -34.26
N HIS A 105 -11.65 5.34 -34.20
CA HIS A 105 -11.41 4.62 -32.95
C HIS A 105 -10.51 5.44 -32.01
N LEU A 106 -9.39 5.97 -32.51
CA LEU A 106 -8.49 6.76 -31.68
C LEU A 106 -9.11 8.07 -31.23
N LEU A 107 -9.88 8.73 -32.09
CA LEU A 107 -10.57 9.95 -31.73
C LEU A 107 -11.57 9.69 -30.60
N TYR A 108 -12.31 8.58 -30.68
CA TYR A 108 -13.21 8.15 -29.60
C TYR A 108 -12.46 7.86 -28.29
N LEU A 109 -11.30 7.19 -28.34
CA LEU A 109 -10.47 6.92 -27.15
C LEU A 109 -9.84 8.21 -26.58
N GLU A 110 -9.38 9.13 -27.42
CA GLU A 110 -8.77 10.40 -27.02
C GLU A 110 -9.81 11.31 -26.34
N PHE A 111 -11.05 11.35 -26.86
CA PHE A 111 -12.16 12.04 -26.21
C PHE A 111 -12.72 11.31 -24.99
N ASN A 112 -12.36 10.06 -24.73
CA ASN A 112 -12.60 9.40 -23.44
C ASN A 112 -11.38 9.48 -22.50
N LEU A 113 -10.38 10.31 -22.83
CA LEU A 113 -9.16 10.53 -22.04
C LEU A 113 -8.36 9.23 -21.79
N ILE A 114 -8.56 8.21 -22.63
CA ILE A 114 -7.93 6.90 -22.48
C ILE A 114 -6.50 6.93 -23.03
N CYS A 115 -6.32 7.49 -24.23
CA CYS A 115 -5.03 7.60 -24.88
C CYS A 115 -4.89 8.94 -25.64
N CYS A 116 -3.72 9.18 -26.21
CA CYS A 116 -3.39 10.33 -27.03
C CYS A 116 -2.59 9.85 -28.24
N LEU A 117 -2.94 10.35 -29.42
CA LEU A 117 -2.15 10.14 -30.63
C LEU A 117 -1.07 11.24 -30.69
N VAL A 118 0.20 10.86 -30.77
CA VAL A 118 1.36 11.76 -30.87
C VAL A 118 2.28 11.32 -32.01
N TYR A 119 3.28 12.15 -32.34
CA TYR A 119 4.30 11.80 -33.32
C TYR A 119 5.66 11.75 -32.64
N GLU A 120 6.46 10.74 -32.98
CA GLU A 120 7.84 10.61 -32.54
C GLU A 120 8.77 10.55 -33.74
N LYS A 121 9.98 11.08 -33.58
CA LYS A 121 10.97 11.07 -34.65
C LYS A 121 11.79 9.79 -34.60
N LYS A 122 11.67 8.95 -35.62
CA LYS A 122 12.41 7.69 -35.77
C LYS A 122 13.11 7.68 -37.12
N GLU A 123 14.43 7.51 -37.12
CA GLU A 123 15.25 7.47 -38.34
C GLU A 123 15.09 8.69 -39.27
N GLY A 124 14.70 9.85 -38.71
CA GLY A 124 14.46 11.09 -39.45
C GLY A 124 13.02 11.28 -39.93
N GLU A 125 12.14 10.30 -39.72
CA GLU A 125 10.72 10.36 -40.08
C GLU A 125 9.84 10.51 -38.84
N TRP A 126 8.69 11.18 -38.99
CA TRP A 126 7.68 11.27 -37.95
C TRP A 126 6.76 10.07 -38.03
N VAL A 127 6.75 9.26 -36.97
CA VAL A 127 5.91 8.09 -36.85
C VAL A 127 4.82 8.30 -35.81
N GLU A 128 3.63 7.81 -36.10
CA GLU A 128 2.47 7.92 -35.20
C GLU A 128 2.55 6.92 -34.05
N VAL A 129 2.36 7.44 -32.84
CA VAL A 129 2.43 6.69 -31.59
C VAL A 129 1.19 6.97 -30.75
N VAL A 130 0.57 5.91 -30.26
CA VAL A 130 -0.51 5.95 -29.27
C VAL A 130 0.12 5.80 -27.89
N THR A 131 -0.14 6.78 -27.01
CA THR A 131 0.39 6.81 -25.64
C THR A 131 -0.68 7.25 -24.64
N LEU A 132 -0.46 7.00 -23.35
CA LEU A 132 -1.25 7.62 -22.29
C LEU A 132 -0.89 9.11 -22.13
N PHE A 133 -1.80 9.89 -21.56
CA PHE A 133 -1.47 11.25 -21.15
C PHE A 133 -0.48 11.27 -19.98
N LYS A 134 0.33 12.32 -19.93
CA LYS A 134 1.52 12.42 -19.09
C LYS A 134 1.24 12.11 -17.62
N GLU A 135 0.27 12.77 -17.02
CA GLU A 135 0.05 12.68 -15.57
C GLU A 135 -0.38 11.27 -15.15
N TRP A 136 -1.18 10.58 -15.97
CA TRP A 136 -1.53 9.17 -15.71
C TRP A 136 -0.38 8.22 -15.96
N LYS A 137 0.38 8.44 -17.04
CA LYS A 137 1.60 7.68 -17.33
C LYS A 137 2.62 7.78 -16.19
N ASP A 138 2.87 8.98 -15.69
CA ASP A 138 3.79 9.23 -14.58
C ASP A 138 3.34 8.49 -13.30
N TYR A 139 2.04 8.46 -13.03
CA TYR A 139 1.47 7.69 -11.91
C TYR A 139 1.69 6.18 -12.08
N LEU A 140 1.39 5.62 -13.24
CA LEU A 140 1.58 4.19 -13.49
C LEU A 140 3.06 3.79 -13.46
N ASN A 141 3.95 4.63 -13.98
CA ASN A 141 5.38 4.44 -13.87
C ASN A 141 5.83 4.45 -12.40
N PHE A 142 5.35 5.39 -11.59
CA PHE A 142 5.61 5.39 -10.15
C PHE A 142 5.18 4.08 -9.49
N LEU A 143 3.98 3.54 -9.79
CA LEU A 143 3.54 2.26 -9.23
C LEU A 143 4.47 1.10 -9.63
N LYS A 144 4.89 1.06 -10.91
CA LYS A 144 5.78 0.03 -11.45
C LYS A 144 7.19 0.11 -10.85
N GLU A 145 7.74 1.31 -10.74
CA GLU A 145 9.11 1.54 -10.24
C GLU A 145 9.20 1.37 -8.73
N SER A 146 8.14 1.72 -8.00
CA SER A 146 8.06 1.56 -6.55
C SER A 146 7.58 0.17 -6.11
N GLN A 147 7.31 -0.75 -7.05
CA GLN A 147 6.92 -2.11 -6.75
C GLN A 147 8.08 -2.82 -6.02
N PRO A 148 7.88 -3.32 -4.79
CA PRO A 148 8.95 -3.96 -4.03
C PRO A 148 9.45 -5.22 -4.73
N LYS A 149 10.77 -5.45 -4.69
CA LYS A 149 11.38 -6.61 -5.33
C LYS A 149 11.47 -7.77 -4.35
N GLU A 150 11.13 -8.97 -4.81
CA GLU A 150 11.33 -10.17 -4.01
C GLU A 150 12.83 -10.44 -3.82
N ILE A 151 13.21 -10.75 -2.58
CA ILE A 151 14.55 -11.19 -2.22
C ILE A 151 14.74 -12.60 -2.78
N GLY A 152 15.66 -12.73 -3.74
CA GLY A 152 15.87 -13.97 -4.50
C GLY A 152 16.29 -15.16 -3.62
N GLU A 153 17.30 -14.99 -2.77
CA GLU A 153 17.82 -16.06 -1.92
C GLU A 153 17.12 -16.10 -0.55
N LYS A 154 16.06 -16.90 -0.44
CA LYS A 154 15.27 -17.06 0.79
C LYS A 154 16.07 -17.57 1.99
N SER A 155 17.19 -18.25 1.74
CA SER A 155 18.11 -18.74 2.78
C SER A 155 18.86 -17.63 3.53
N GLU A 156 18.95 -16.44 2.95
CA GLU A 156 19.61 -15.29 3.59
C GLU A 156 18.72 -14.57 4.62
N VAL A 157 17.41 -14.84 4.60
CA VAL A 157 16.46 -14.17 5.49
C VAL A 157 16.45 -14.84 6.86
N THR A 158 16.88 -14.08 7.86
CA THR A 158 16.72 -14.46 9.27
C THR A 158 15.38 -13.95 9.78
N ARG A 159 14.41 -14.85 9.99
CA ARG A 159 13.11 -14.47 10.54
C ARG A 159 13.26 -13.90 11.96
N THR A 160 12.48 -12.86 12.26
CA THR A 160 12.40 -12.30 13.63
C THR A 160 11.92 -13.36 14.60
N ARG A 161 10.90 -14.14 14.21
CA ARG A 161 10.33 -15.25 14.97
C ARG A 161 10.09 -16.47 14.07
N PRO A 162 10.15 -17.70 14.63
CA PRO A 162 10.19 -18.92 13.82
C PRO A 162 8.89 -19.23 13.06
N HIS A 163 7.73 -18.85 13.58
CA HIS A 163 6.42 -19.18 13.03
C HIS A 163 5.58 -17.93 12.74
N ASP A 164 4.55 -18.09 11.90
CA ASP A 164 3.69 -16.99 11.46
C ASP A 164 2.83 -16.46 12.62
N PHE A 165 2.48 -17.32 13.58
CA PHE A 165 1.72 -16.97 14.78
C PHE A 165 2.57 -16.87 16.05
N SER A 166 3.89 -16.74 15.93
CA SER A 166 4.80 -16.80 17.10
C SER A 166 4.46 -15.78 18.18
N PHE A 167 3.92 -14.61 17.83
CA PHE A 167 3.51 -13.63 18.83
C PHE A 167 2.36 -14.16 19.71
N ALA A 168 1.32 -14.74 19.11
CA ALA A 168 0.22 -15.34 19.83
C ALA A 168 0.64 -16.61 20.62
N GLU A 169 1.59 -17.38 20.09
CA GLU A 169 2.19 -18.54 20.76
C GLU A 169 2.99 -18.13 22.00
N ASP A 170 3.82 -17.10 21.86
CA ASP A 170 4.65 -16.56 22.94
C ASP A 170 3.76 -15.92 24.03
N MET A 171 2.70 -15.18 23.65
CA MET A 171 1.67 -14.70 24.59
C MET A 171 1.00 -15.85 25.36
N SER A 172 0.58 -16.90 24.65
CA SER A 172 -0.03 -18.09 25.26
C SER A 172 0.94 -18.75 26.25
N THR A 173 2.21 -18.83 25.88
CA THR A 173 3.26 -19.43 26.71
C THR A 173 3.49 -18.61 27.97
N VAL A 174 3.66 -17.29 27.84
CA VAL A 174 3.85 -16.40 29.01
C VAL A 174 2.65 -16.48 29.96
N LEU A 175 1.43 -16.48 29.43
CA LEU A 175 0.22 -16.55 30.23
C LEU A 175 0.09 -17.88 30.97
N ALA A 176 0.33 -19.01 30.29
CA ALA A 176 0.33 -20.33 30.90
C ALA A 176 1.43 -20.48 31.98
N LEU A 177 2.60 -19.87 31.75
CA LEU A 177 3.67 -19.84 32.75
C LEU A 177 3.26 -19.03 33.99
N ALA A 178 2.61 -17.87 33.81
CA ALA A 178 2.10 -17.04 34.89
C ALA A 178 1.02 -17.74 35.73
N MET A 179 0.21 -18.61 35.11
CA MET A 179 -0.77 -19.46 35.81
C MET A 179 -0.08 -20.54 36.67
N ALA A 180 1.01 -21.11 36.17
CA ALA A 180 1.70 -22.20 36.86
C ALA A 180 2.63 -21.72 37.98
N LYS A 181 3.29 -20.57 37.79
CA LYS A 181 4.29 -20.03 38.73
C LYS A 181 4.31 -18.50 38.69
N PRO A 182 4.67 -17.82 39.80
CA PRO A 182 4.86 -16.37 39.81
C PRO A 182 5.90 -15.92 38.79
N LEU A 183 5.49 -15.02 37.88
CA LEU A 183 6.38 -14.32 36.97
C LEU A 183 6.51 -12.86 37.41
N PHE A 184 7.70 -12.50 37.88
CA PHE A 184 7.99 -11.13 38.31
C PHE A 184 8.43 -10.26 37.13
N VAL A 185 7.87 -9.07 37.06
CA VAL A 185 8.07 -8.07 36.02
C VAL A 185 8.36 -6.72 36.64
N ARG A 186 9.12 -5.91 35.92
CA ARG A 186 9.46 -4.53 36.32
C ARG A 186 9.38 -3.61 35.12
N LEU A 187 9.06 -2.36 35.38
CA LEU A 187 9.22 -1.29 34.40
C LEU A 187 10.68 -0.85 34.40
N ASP A 188 11.30 -0.73 33.24
CA ASP A 188 12.64 -0.18 33.11
C ASP A 188 12.63 1.35 32.99
N GLN A 189 13.80 1.94 32.70
CA GLN A 189 13.97 3.39 32.61
C GLN A 189 13.26 3.99 31.39
N ASP A 190 12.95 3.18 30.38
CA ASP A 190 12.30 3.58 29.13
C ASP A 190 10.79 3.27 29.16
N GLU A 191 10.24 3.05 30.36
CA GLU A 191 8.85 2.65 30.59
C GLU A 191 8.45 1.33 29.90
N GLN A 192 9.42 0.44 29.62
CA GLN A 192 9.17 -0.86 29.04
C GLN A 192 9.11 -1.97 30.10
N TRP A 193 8.16 -2.90 29.93
CA TRP A 193 8.06 -4.05 30.80
C TRP A 193 9.18 -5.05 30.53
N SER A 194 9.80 -5.55 31.58
CA SER A 194 10.82 -6.60 31.49
C SER A 194 10.63 -7.64 32.59
N PHE A 195 10.95 -8.90 32.29
CA PHE A 195 11.01 -9.94 33.32
C PHE A 195 12.23 -9.74 34.23
N GLU A 196 12.05 -10.03 35.52
CA GLU A 196 13.19 -10.09 36.43
C GLU A 196 14.14 -11.23 36.07
N LYS A 197 15.43 -11.08 36.42
CA LYS A 197 16.52 -11.99 36.00
C LYS A 197 16.23 -13.48 36.26
N GLY A 198 15.48 -13.80 37.32
CA GLY A 198 15.11 -15.17 37.68
C GLY A 198 14.12 -15.84 36.70
N GLY A 199 13.26 -15.07 36.02
CA GLY A 199 12.23 -15.60 35.12
C GLY A 199 12.71 -15.86 33.68
N ILE A 200 13.75 -15.16 33.24
CA ILE A 200 14.26 -15.18 31.86
C ILE A 200 14.65 -16.61 31.38
N PRO A 201 15.39 -17.42 32.15
CA PRO A 201 15.76 -18.76 31.70
C PRO A 201 14.57 -19.69 31.47
N HIS A 202 13.49 -19.50 32.23
CA HIS A 202 12.29 -20.34 32.09
C HIS A 202 11.50 -19.98 30.83
N ILE A 203 11.34 -18.68 30.57
CA ILE A 203 10.62 -18.16 29.41
C ILE A 203 11.36 -18.53 28.14
N THR A 204 12.67 -18.32 28.08
CA THR A 204 13.50 -18.59 26.90
C THR A 204 13.61 -20.08 26.56
N LYS A 205 13.40 -20.96 27.55
CA LYS A 205 13.29 -22.41 27.32
C LYS A 205 12.01 -22.78 26.57
N GLN A 206 10.91 -22.07 26.82
CA GLN A 206 9.60 -22.36 26.23
C GLN A 206 9.36 -21.55 24.94
N CYS A 207 9.65 -20.25 24.97
CA CYS A 207 9.62 -19.36 23.82
C CYS A 207 10.93 -19.51 23.03
N LYS A 208 10.96 -20.44 22.06
CA LYS A 208 12.15 -20.75 21.24
C LYS A 208 12.57 -19.58 20.35
N GLY A 209 13.74 -19.65 19.73
CA GLY A 209 14.16 -18.70 18.67
C GLY A 209 14.86 -17.42 19.15
N PHE A 210 15.21 -17.30 20.43
CA PHE A 210 16.05 -16.20 20.93
C PHE A 210 17.51 -16.63 21.05
N ASN A 211 18.43 -15.75 20.65
CA ASN A 211 19.87 -15.93 20.86
C ASN A 211 20.39 -14.98 21.96
N LEU A 212 20.24 -15.37 23.22
CA LEU A 212 20.68 -14.54 24.35
C LEU A 212 22.21 -14.48 24.52
N LYS A 213 22.98 -15.18 23.66
CA LYS A 213 24.45 -15.17 23.73
C LYS A 213 25.04 -13.91 23.12
N THR A 214 24.30 -13.24 22.24
CA THR A 214 24.70 -11.96 21.64
C THR A 214 23.98 -10.81 22.33
N GLU A 215 24.62 -9.65 22.37
CA GLU A 215 24.03 -8.42 22.92
C GLU A 215 22.76 -8.03 22.16
N GLU A 216 22.81 -8.09 20.83
CA GLU A 216 21.65 -7.85 19.95
C GLU A 216 20.48 -8.80 20.24
N GLY A 217 20.76 -10.10 20.43
CA GLY A 217 19.72 -11.07 20.69
C GLY A 217 19.12 -10.96 22.10
N ALA A 218 19.91 -10.52 23.08
CA ALA A 218 19.42 -10.17 24.41
C ALA A 218 18.54 -8.90 24.37
N LEU A 219 18.98 -7.85 23.66
CA LEU A 219 18.20 -6.63 23.47
C LEU A 219 16.86 -6.92 22.77
N HIS A 220 16.91 -7.71 21.68
CA HIS A 220 15.71 -8.14 20.96
C HIS A 220 14.75 -8.91 21.88
N PHE A 221 15.26 -9.85 22.69
CA PHE A 221 14.42 -10.58 23.64
C PHE A 221 13.71 -9.64 24.61
N HIS A 222 14.42 -8.68 25.20
CA HIS A 222 13.83 -7.74 26.15
C HIS A 222 12.74 -6.88 25.52
N GLN A 223 13.01 -6.29 24.35
CA GLN A 223 12.03 -5.47 23.62
C GLN A 223 10.80 -6.28 23.21
N TYR A 224 11.02 -7.47 22.62
CA TYR A 224 9.93 -8.32 22.16
C TYR A 224 9.07 -8.84 23.32
N MET A 225 9.68 -9.30 24.41
CA MET A 225 8.94 -9.75 25.59
C MET A 225 8.23 -8.61 26.31
N GLY A 226 8.80 -7.40 26.30
CA GLY A 226 8.11 -6.20 26.79
C GLY A 226 6.82 -5.94 26.02
N ASN A 227 6.87 -6.05 24.68
CA ASN A 227 5.67 -5.95 23.84
C ASN A 227 4.65 -7.06 24.13
N VAL A 228 5.10 -8.30 24.38
CA VAL A 228 4.23 -9.41 24.78
C VAL A 228 3.51 -9.12 26.10
N ILE A 229 4.24 -8.67 27.13
CA ILE A 229 3.64 -8.29 28.42
C ILE A 229 2.66 -7.13 28.21
N GLN A 230 3.09 -6.06 27.53
CA GLN A 230 2.24 -4.90 27.26
C GLN A 230 0.95 -5.31 26.53
N LYS A 231 1.03 -6.23 25.56
CA LYS A 231 -0.15 -6.72 24.86
C LYS A 231 -1.06 -7.54 25.78
N LEU A 232 -0.52 -8.42 26.62
CA LEU A 232 -1.33 -9.17 27.60
C LEU A 232 -2.12 -8.25 28.54
N LEU A 233 -1.48 -7.16 29.01
CA LEU A 233 -2.13 -6.15 29.85
C LEU A 233 -3.18 -5.36 29.07
N PHE A 234 -2.85 -4.96 27.85
CA PHE A 234 -3.73 -4.21 26.96
C PHE A 234 -5.02 -4.97 26.64
N LEU A 235 -4.91 -6.26 26.31
CA LEU A 235 -6.07 -7.14 26.05
C LEU A 235 -6.78 -7.59 27.33
N LYS A 236 -6.33 -7.11 28.51
CA LYS A 236 -6.84 -7.51 29.83
C LYS A 236 -6.78 -9.01 30.10
N LEU A 237 -5.87 -9.73 29.43
CA LEU A 237 -5.62 -11.15 29.68
C LEU A 237 -4.72 -11.36 30.90
N ALA A 238 -4.00 -10.32 31.31
CA ALA A 238 -3.24 -10.30 32.55
C ALA A 238 -3.32 -8.92 33.21
N ARG A 239 -2.92 -8.86 34.47
CA ARG A 239 -2.72 -7.63 35.24
C ARG A 239 -1.44 -7.73 36.07
N ILE A 240 -0.95 -6.60 36.55
CA ILE A 240 0.22 -6.55 37.43
C ILE A 240 -0.21 -6.20 38.84
N GLU A 241 0.11 -7.08 39.78
CA GLU A 241 -0.08 -6.84 41.22
C GLU A 241 1.24 -7.16 41.93
N ALA A 242 1.73 -6.25 42.78
CA ALA A 242 2.99 -6.42 43.51
C ALA A 242 4.17 -6.90 42.63
N ASN A 243 4.32 -6.31 41.44
CA ASN A 243 5.33 -6.66 40.43
C ASN A 243 5.22 -8.08 39.87
N GLN A 244 4.09 -8.76 40.06
CA GLN A 244 3.82 -10.08 39.50
C GLN A 244 2.83 -9.94 38.34
N LEU A 245 3.11 -10.63 37.23
CA LEU A 245 2.15 -10.81 36.15
C LEU A 245 1.14 -11.88 36.56
N ILE A 246 -0.11 -11.47 36.75
CA ILE A 246 -1.21 -12.33 37.19
C ILE A 246 -2.23 -12.49 36.05
N PRO A 247 -2.57 -13.73 35.64
CA PRO A 247 -3.63 -13.98 34.66
C PRO A 247 -4.98 -13.39 35.10
N ALA A 248 -5.73 -12.83 34.15
CA ALA A 248 -7.10 -12.39 34.39
C ALA A 248 -8.10 -13.55 34.28
N GLU A 249 -9.38 -13.30 34.60
CA GLU A 249 -10.44 -14.32 34.57
C GLU A 249 -10.61 -14.90 33.15
N ASP A 250 -10.56 -14.05 32.12
CA ASP A 250 -10.72 -14.46 30.72
C ASP A 250 -9.48 -15.16 30.13
N ALA A 251 -8.38 -15.26 30.88
CA ALA A 251 -7.13 -15.85 30.41
C ALA A 251 -7.28 -17.32 30.03
N GLU A 252 -7.99 -18.10 30.85
CA GLU A 252 -8.21 -19.53 30.61
C GLU A 252 -9.03 -19.77 29.35
N GLU A 253 -10.14 -19.05 29.18
CA GLU A 253 -10.97 -19.13 27.99
C GLU A 253 -10.16 -18.77 26.75
N TRP A 254 -9.41 -17.67 26.79
CA TRP A 254 -8.56 -17.25 25.67
C TRP A 254 -7.51 -18.31 25.31
N LEU A 255 -6.90 -18.99 26.30
CA LEU A 255 -5.92 -20.05 26.08
C LEU A 255 -6.51 -21.28 25.36
N THR A 256 -7.82 -21.55 25.50
CA THR A 256 -8.49 -22.65 24.78
C THR A 256 -8.71 -22.38 23.30
N LEU A 257 -8.61 -21.12 22.86
CA LEU A 257 -8.83 -20.76 21.46
C LEU A 257 -7.75 -21.36 20.54
N PRO A 258 -8.11 -21.77 19.31
CA PRO A 258 -7.17 -22.05 18.24
C PRO A 258 -6.22 -20.86 17.99
N ILE A 259 -4.99 -21.14 17.56
CA ILE A 259 -3.95 -20.13 17.45
C ILE A 259 -4.31 -19.00 16.47
N GLU A 260 -5.00 -19.34 15.38
CA GLU A 260 -5.49 -18.39 14.39
C GLU A 260 -6.54 -17.47 14.99
N LYS A 261 -7.43 -18.00 15.83
CA LYS A 261 -8.44 -17.20 16.54
C LYS A 261 -7.80 -16.28 17.58
N LYS A 262 -6.74 -16.73 18.26
CA LYS A 262 -5.95 -15.89 19.18
C LYS A 262 -5.31 -14.73 18.43
N ALA A 263 -4.64 -15.01 17.32
CA ALA A 263 -4.00 -13.99 16.47
C ALA A 263 -5.03 -12.96 15.93
N LEU A 264 -6.18 -13.43 15.43
CA LEU A 264 -7.26 -12.56 15.00
C LEU A 264 -7.85 -11.73 16.14
N ASN A 265 -7.98 -12.28 17.34
CA ASN A 265 -8.43 -11.52 18.52
C ASN A 265 -7.42 -10.43 18.89
N ILE A 266 -6.11 -10.73 18.88
CA ILE A 266 -5.05 -9.74 19.12
C ILE A 266 -5.16 -8.60 18.12
N TYR A 267 -5.29 -8.92 16.83
CA TYR A 267 -5.44 -7.95 15.76
C TYR A 267 -6.69 -7.06 15.93
N LYS A 268 -7.87 -7.67 16.07
CA LYS A 268 -9.15 -6.94 16.20
C LYS A 268 -9.19 -6.05 17.43
N GLN A 269 -8.71 -6.53 18.57
CA GLN A 269 -8.69 -5.73 19.79
C GLN A 269 -7.66 -4.61 19.73
N THR A 270 -6.52 -4.82 19.04
CA THR A 270 -5.57 -3.74 18.75
C THR A 270 -6.27 -2.63 17.97
N LEU A 271 -7.03 -2.93 16.92
CA LEU A 271 -7.78 -1.90 16.19
C LEU A 271 -8.87 -1.20 17.03
N ASN A 272 -9.58 -1.94 17.87
CA ASN A 272 -10.72 -1.42 18.62
C ASN A 272 -10.35 -0.62 19.88
N GLN A 273 -9.20 -0.89 20.49
CA GLN A 273 -8.88 -0.42 21.84
C GLN A 273 -7.57 0.35 21.94
N TYR A 274 -6.76 0.46 20.87
CA TYR A 274 -5.44 1.09 21.00
C TYR A 274 -5.58 2.54 21.50
N PRO A 275 -5.02 2.89 22.66
CA PRO A 275 -4.93 4.28 23.04
C PRO A 275 -3.93 4.92 22.08
N PHE A 276 -4.41 5.80 21.21
CA PHE A 276 -3.57 6.63 20.35
C PHE A 276 -2.80 7.68 21.17
N SER A 277 -2.15 7.30 22.27
CA SER A 277 -1.33 8.21 23.07
C SER A 277 0.04 8.43 22.45
N GLU A 278 0.55 7.46 21.69
CA GLU A 278 1.84 7.55 20.97
C GLU A 278 1.78 8.48 19.74
N PHE A 279 0.59 8.68 19.17
CA PHE A 279 0.39 9.40 17.90
C PHE A 279 -0.80 10.36 17.99
N PRO A 280 -0.82 11.47 17.23
CA PRO A 280 -1.98 12.36 17.19
C PRO A 280 -3.28 11.62 16.82
N LYS A 281 -4.37 11.91 17.52
CA LYS A 281 -5.67 11.24 17.33
C LYS A 281 -6.23 11.44 15.92
N GLU A 282 -5.90 12.57 15.30
CA GLU A 282 -6.32 12.94 13.95
C GLU A 282 -5.67 12.05 12.88
N MET A 283 -4.46 11.54 13.16
CA MET A 283 -3.76 10.60 12.27
C MET A 283 -4.25 9.18 12.45
N CYS A 284 -4.62 8.82 13.67
CA CYS A 284 -5.00 7.47 14.05
C CYS A 284 -6.51 7.22 13.95
N THR A 285 -7.11 7.61 12.84
CA THR A 285 -8.50 7.24 12.57
C THR A 285 -8.58 5.81 12.02
N GLU A 286 -9.68 5.10 12.29
CA GLU A 286 -9.92 3.76 11.72
C GLU A 286 -9.74 3.74 10.19
N ARG A 287 -10.22 4.80 9.52
CA ARG A 287 -10.02 5.01 8.08
C ARG A 287 -8.54 5.00 7.70
N ASN A 288 -7.71 5.78 8.39
CA ASN A 288 -6.29 5.90 8.05
C ASN A 288 -5.56 4.59 8.31
N ILE A 289 -5.85 3.90 9.43
CA ILE A 289 -5.28 2.58 9.72
C ILE A 289 -5.64 1.60 8.60
N HIS A 290 -6.91 1.55 8.19
CA HIS A 290 -7.35 0.66 7.11
C HIS A 290 -6.68 0.97 5.76
N GLU A 291 -6.48 2.24 5.43
CA GLU A 291 -5.75 2.63 4.21
C GLU A 291 -4.26 2.24 4.27
N ILE A 292 -3.64 2.30 5.45
CA ILE A 292 -2.28 1.79 5.66
C ILE A 292 -2.27 0.27 5.44
N GLU A 293 -3.18 -0.47 6.06
CA GLU A 293 -3.26 -1.93 5.93
C GLU A 293 -3.43 -2.38 4.48
N LYS A 294 -4.29 -1.73 3.70
CA LYS A 294 -4.47 -2.02 2.26
C LYS A 294 -3.17 -1.95 1.47
N SER A 295 -2.18 -1.20 1.94
CA SER A 295 -0.88 -1.09 1.26
C SER A 295 -0.16 -2.43 1.17
N ILE A 296 -0.46 -3.41 2.04
CA ILE A 296 0.13 -4.75 1.95
C ILE A 296 -0.31 -5.50 0.68
N SER A 297 -1.44 -5.16 0.07
CA SER A 297 -1.89 -5.77 -1.21
C SER A 297 -0.83 -5.69 -2.31
N ARG A 298 0.07 -4.70 -2.23
CA ARG A 298 1.19 -4.54 -3.17
C ARG A 298 2.18 -5.70 -3.14
N ILE A 299 2.22 -6.48 -2.07
CA ILE A 299 3.13 -7.61 -1.89
C ILE A 299 2.38 -8.92 -1.60
N ILE A 300 1.09 -8.99 -1.96
CA ILE A 300 0.19 -10.11 -1.67
C ILE A 300 0.69 -11.44 -2.23
N ASP A 301 1.23 -11.41 -3.46
CA ASP A 301 1.78 -12.56 -4.17
C ASP A 301 3.31 -12.61 -4.14
N SER A 302 3.94 -11.71 -3.39
CA SER A 302 5.40 -11.64 -3.27
C SER A 302 5.91 -12.50 -2.12
N GLY A 303 7.15 -12.99 -2.25
CA GLY A 303 7.88 -13.56 -1.12
C GLY A 303 8.35 -12.50 -0.12
N TRP A 304 9.59 -12.63 0.33
CA TRP A 304 10.19 -11.63 1.22
C TRP A 304 10.59 -10.39 0.43
N VAL A 305 10.26 -9.21 0.93
CA VAL A 305 10.65 -7.91 0.34
C VAL A 305 11.30 -7.03 1.40
N LEU A 306 12.17 -6.12 0.97
CA LEU A 306 12.75 -5.13 1.88
C LEU A 306 11.68 -4.13 2.34
N LEU A 307 11.69 -3.82 3.64
CA LEU A 307 10.74 -2.85 4.22
C LEU A 307 10.89 -1.47 3.59
N GLU A 308 12.12 -1.00 3.36
CA GLU A 308 12.37 0.31 2.74
C GLU A 308 11.77 0.41 1.33
N GLU A 309 11.92 -0.63 0.51
CA GLU A 309 11.31 -0.69 -0.83
C GLU A 309 9.78 -0.69 -0.76
N PHE A 310 9.22 -1.43 0.21
CA PHE A 310 7.78 -1.42 0.48
C PHE A 310 7.27 -0.01 0.85
N LEU A 311 7.93 0.65 1.81
CA LEU A 311 7.54 1.98 2.29
C LEU A 311 7.58 3.04 1.18
N ASN A 312 8.56 2.96 0.26
CA ASN A 312 8.76 3.94 -0.82
C ASN A 312 7.59 4.03 -1.81
N GLY A 313 6.73 3.02 -1.90
CA GLY A 313 5.57 3.05 -2.80
C GLY A 313 4.21 3.07 -2.08
N ILE A 314 4.18 3.31 -0.76
CA ILE A 314 2.92 3.45 -0.04
C ILE A 314 2.18 4.71 -0.52
N ILE A 315 0.87 4.58 -0.71
CA ILE A 315 -0.02 5.63 -1.20
C ILE A 315 -1.21 5.89 -0.27
N ALA A 316 -1.13 5.44 0.99
CA ALA A 316 -2.16 5.63 2.00
C ALA A 316 -2.39 7.14 2.30
N PRO A 317 -3.60 7.68 2.12
CA PRO A 317 -3.87 9.10 2.36
C PRO A 317 -4.18 9.35 3.85
N ILE A 318 -3.14 9.58 4.65
CA ILE A 318 -3.24 9.82 6.11
C ILE A 318 -3.61 11.29 6.41
N SER A 319 -2.98 12.22 5.68
CA SER A 319 -3.18 13.67 5.74
C SER A 319 -3.35 14.28 4.35
N GLU A 320 -3.68 15.58 4.29
CA GLU A 320 -3.79 16.32 3.02
C GLU A 320 -2.46 16.38 2.22
N ASN A 321 -1.31 16.27 2.89
CA ASN A 321 0.00 16.24 2.22
C ASN A 321 0.30 14.87 1.61
N SER A 322 -0.10 13.79 2.29
CA SER A 322 0.03 12.42 1.77
C SER A 322 -1.02 12.05 0.72
N LYS A 323 -2.07 12.86 0.56
CA LYS A 323 -3.16 12.60 -0.37
C LYS A 323 -2.73 12.88 -1.81
N MET A 324 -2.72 11.82 -2.63
CA MET A 324 -2.49 11.97 -4.07
C MET A 324 -3.66 12.72 -4.72
N SER A 325 -3.34 13.82 -5.39
CA SER A 325 -4.32 14.58 -6.16
C SER A 325 -3.67 15.30 -7.33
N LEU A 326 -4.45 15.50 -8.38
CA LEU A 326 -3.99 16.24 -9.55
C LEU A 326 -3.87 17.73 -9.20
N LYS A 327 -2.64 18.28 -9.26
CA LYS A 327 -2.36 19.68 -8.91
C LYS A 327 -1.61 20.39 -10.05
N LYS A 328 -1.96 21.65 -10.29
CA LYS A 328 -1.18 22.52 -11.17
C LYS A 328 0.00 23.10 -10.39
N THR A 329 1.22 22.72 -10.78
CA THR A 329 2.48 23.19 -10.20
C THR A 329 3.19 24.08 -11.22
N GLY A 330 3.07 25.41 -11.05
CA GLY A 330 3.57 26.37 -12.03
C GLY A 330 2.86 26.21 -13.38
N ARG A 331 3.61 25.82 -14.43
CA ARG A 331 3.08 25.62 -15.79
C ARG A 331 2.62 24.19 -16.08
N TYR A 332 2.86 23.24 -15.17
CA TYR A 332 2.62 21.82 -15.44
C TYR A 332 1.59 21.24 -14.48
N TRP A 333 0.92 20.19 -14.90
CA TRP A 333 0.10 19.37 -14.02
C TRP A 333 0.86 18.11 -13.63
N LYS A 334 0.57 17.60 -12.44
CA LYS A 334 1.05 16.29 -11.97
C LYS A 334 0.13 15.78 -10.88
N TYR A 335 0.05 14.45 -10.73
CA TYR A 335 -0.42 13.89 -9.47
C TYR A 335 0.64 14.17 -8.41
N SER A 336 0.23 14.73 -7.28
CA SER A 336 1.12 14.80 -6.12
C SER A 336 1.41 13.38 -5.63
N LEU A 337 2.69 13.08 -5.41
CA LEU A 337 3.08 11.89 -4.67
C LEU A 337 2.86 12.15 -3.17
N PRO A 338 2.61 11.09 -2.38
CA PRO A 338 2.50 11.23 -0.93
C PRO A 338 3.78 11.82 -0.34
N ASP A 339 3.64 12.83 0.50
CA ASP A 339 4.72 13.39 1.31
C ASP A 339 4.39 13.12 2.79
N TYR A 340 5.05 12.11 3.36
CA TYR A 340 4.80 11.65 4.72
C TYR A 340 5.72 12.34 5.73
N SER A 341 5.13 12.85 6.81
CA SER A 341 5.89 13.29 7.98
C SER A 341 6.60 12.13 8.68
N LYS A 342 7.54 12.43 9.58
CA LYS A 342 8.23 11.40 10.37
C LYS A 342 7.25 10.60 11.23
N GLU A 343 6.26 11.28 11.79
CA GLU A 343 5.19 10.68 12.59
C GLU A 343 4.29 9.78 11.74
N GLU A 344 3.98 10.19 10.49
CA GLU A 344 3.19 9.37 9.56
C GLU A 344 3.94 8.09 9.18
N LEU A 345 5.24 8.20 8.86
CA LEU A 345 6.09 7.05 8.58
C LEU A 345 6.22 6.12 9.80
N ALA A 346 6.31 6.68 11.01
CA ALA A 346 6.35 5.90 12.24
C ALA A 346 5.02 5.16 12.47
N LEU A 347 3.87 5.80 12.21
CA LEU A 347 2.56 5.15 12.28
C LEU A 347 2.43 4.03 11.23
N ILE A 348 2.81 4.30 9.98
CA ILE A 348 2.81 3.29 8.90
C ILE A 348 3.65 2.08 9.32
N ARG A 349 4.88 2.31 9.78
CA ARG A 349 5.76 1.24 10.25
C ARG A 349 5.15 0.49 11.44
N LYS A 350 4.52 1.19 12.40
CA LYS A 350 3.87 0.55 13.55
C LYS A 350 2.74 -0.38 13.11
N VAL A 351 1.84 0.09 12.25
CA VAL A 351 0.72 -0.71 11.72
C VAL A 351 1.25 -1.92 10.96
N ILE A 352 2.10 -1.68 9.96
CA ILE A 352 2.58 -2.74 9.06
C ILE A 352 3.47 -3.72 9.80
N PHE A 353 4.49 -3.25 10.51
CA PHE A 353 5.58 -4.09 11.00
C PHE A 353 5.35 -4.65 12.40
N GLN A 354 4.48 -4.00 13.20
CA GLN A 354 4.13 -4.47 14.54
C GLN A 354 2.71 -5.05 14.58
N TRP A 355 1.68 -4.27 14.26
CA TRP A 355 0.29 -4.73 14.49
C TRP A 355 -0.09 -5.91 13.58
N LEU A 356 0.25 -5.84 12.29
CA LEU A 356 -0.01 -6.96 11.38
C LEU A 356 0.86 -8.18 11.70
N PHE A 357 2.06 -7.98 12.25
CA PHE A 357 2.90 -9.08 12.73
C PHE A 357 2.30 -9.75 13.98
N GLU A 358 1.84 -8.97 14.95
CA GLU A 358 1.18 -9.47 16.16
C GLU A 358 -0.10 -10.25 15.83
N GLY A 359 -0.81 -9.82 14.78
CA GLY A 359 -1.98 -10.51 14.22
C GLY A 359 -1.67 -11.73 13.36
N GLY A 360 -0.39 -12.05 13.11
CA GLY A 360 0.02 -13.14 12.24
C GLY A 360 -0.33 -12.93 10.75
N ILE A 361 -0.61 -11.70 10.34
CA ILE A 361 -0.95 -11.30 8.96
C ILE A 361 0.33 -11.16 8.12
N ILE A 362 1.41 -10.69 8.75
CA ILE A 362 2.74 -10.65 8.13
C ILE A 362 3.77 -11.41 8.98
N ALA A 363 4.83 -11.85 8.33
CA ALA A 363 6.05 -12.28 9.00
C ALA A 363 7.15 -11.23 8.76
N THR A 364 7.97 -10.98 9.79
CA THR A 364 9.11 -10.05 9.73
C THR A 364 10.43 -10.81 9.84
N GLY A 365 11.50 -10.20 9.34
CA GLY A 365 12.85 -10.72 9.42
C GLY A 365 13.89 -9.70 9.01
N SER A 366 15.12 -10.14 8.86
CA SER A 366 16.23 -9.33 8.36
C SER A 366 17.10 -10.08 7.36
N VAL A 367 17.67 -9.33 6.42
CA VAL A 367 18.68 -9.79 5.47
C VAL A 367 19.79 -8.74 5.41
N ASN A 368 21.05 -9.14 5.67
CA ASN A 368 22.20 -8.22 5.70
C ASN A 368 21.98 -6.97 6.59
N GLY A 369 21.32 -7.15 7.74
CA GLY A 369 20.99 -6.07 8.68
C GLY A 369 19.82 -5.18 8.27
N LYS A 370 19.19 -5.42 7.11
CA LYS A 370 18.01 -4.69 6.65
C LYS A 370 16.73 -5.45 6.98
N GLU A 371 15.72 -4.73 7.43
CA GLU A 371 14.42 -5.31 7.75
C GLU A 371 13.65 -5.70 6.48
N CYS A 372 12.97 -6.85 6.56
CA CYS A 372 12.15 -7.38 5.48
C CYS A 372 10.84 -7.95 6.03
N LEU A 373 9.84 -8.04 5.16
CA LEU A 373 8.54 -8.61 5.46
C LEU A 373 8.05 -9.52 4.34
N ARG A 374 7.13 -10.41 4.68
CA ARG A 374 6.27 -11.12 3.73
C ARG A 374 4.87 -11.26 4.28
N ILE A 375 3.89 -11.47 3.41
CA ILE A 375 2.53 -11.82 3.83
C ILE A 375 2.47 -13.31 4.21
N THR A 376 1.69 -13.62 5.26
CA THR A 376 1.41 -15.00 5.67
C THR A 376 0.20 -15.56 4.91
N PRO A 377 -0.05 -16.88 4.95
CA PRO A 377 -1.29 -17.42 4.38
C PRO A 377 -2.56 -16.80 4.97
N LEU A 378 -2.55 -16.42 6.27
CA LEU A 378 -3.68 -15.71 6.88
C LEU A 378 -3.84 -14.31 6.26
N GLY A 379 -2.75 -13.57 6.09
CA GLY A 379 -2.80 -12.24 5.48
C GLY A 379 -3.26 -12.29 4.02
N GLN A 380 -2.84 -13.30 3.26
CA GLN A 380 -3.35 -13.54 1.90
C GLN A 380 -4.85 -13.77 1.90
N SER A 381 -5.38 -14.59 2.81
CA SER A 381 -6.82 -14.84 2.92
C SER A 381 -7.63 -13.60 3.33
N MET A 382 -7.01 -12.61 3.99
CA MET A 382 -7.69 -11.42 4.48
C MET A 382 -7.66 -10.24 3.49
N PHE A 383 -6.60 -10.14 2.69
CA PHE A 383 -6.32 -8.98 1.84
C PHE A 383 -6.18 -9.31 0.34
N GLY A 384 -6.21 -10.59 -0.03
CA GLY A 384 -6.13 -11.08 -1.41
C GLY A 384 -7.48 -11.34 -2.08
#